data_AF-A0ABD0PF83-F1
#
_entry.id   AF-A0ABD0PF83-F1
#
_cell.length_a   1.000
_cell.length_b   1.000
_cell.length_c   1.000
_cell.angle_alpha   90.00
_cell.angle_beta   90.00
_cell.angle_gamma   90.00
#
_symmetry.space_group_name_H-M   'P 1'
#
loop_
_entity.id
_entity.type
_entity.pdbx_description
1 polymer ?
#
loop_
_entity_poly.entity_id
_entity_poly.type
_entity_poly.pdbx_seq_one_letter_code
_entity_poly.pdbx_strand_id
1 'polypeptide(L)' 'RFLAFYPATPSGAEPTSLVPVTGTCVPHSRSQSGTAPRMHCNTEGEWLVPVGGCTCDAGYEPNHNGSACLG' A
#
# COMPACT_ATOMS: atom_id res chain seq x y z
N ARG A 1 3.34 -3.16 2.09
CA ARG A 1 4.00 -3.16 0.75
C ARG A 1 4.21 -1.71 0.35
N PHE A 2 5.31 -1.36 -0.31
CA PHE A 2 5.60 0.03 -0.70
C PHE A 2 5.52 1.04 0.46
N LEU A 3 5.90 0.60 1.67
CA LEU A 3 5.78 1.39 2.91
C LEU A 3 4.36 1.91 3.18
N ALA A 4 3.36 1.18 2.70
CA ALA A 4 1.95 1.46 2.92
C ALA A 4 1.22 0.25 3.51
N PHE A 5 0.26 0.57 4.39
CA PHE A 5 -0.76 -0.33 4.88
C PHE A 5 -2.00 -0.24 4.00
N TYR A 6 -2.53 -1.39 3.57
CA TYR A 6 -3.79 -1.49 2.84
C TYR A 6 -4.75 -2.32 3.70
N PRO A 7 -5.95 -1.79 4.03
CA PRO A 7 -6.90 -2.53 4.83
C PRO A 7 -7.39 -3.78 4.09
N ALA A 8 -7.74 -4.81 4.85
CA ALA A 8 -8.42 -5.98 4.31
C ALA A 8 -9.71 -5.51 3.61
N THR A 9 -9.85 -5.87 2.34
CA THR A 9 -10.97 -5.47 1.51
C THR A 9 -11.70 -6.73 1.05
N PRO A 10 -13.03 -6.84 1.20
CA PRO A 10 -13.79 -7.96 0.67
C PRO A 10 -13.50 -8.16 -0.81
N SER A 11 -13.44 -9.42 -1.25
CA SER A 11 -13.36 -9.72 -2.68
C SER A 11 -14.57 -9.16 -3.41
N GLY A 12 -14.37 -8.72 -4.66
CA GLY A 12 -15.46 -8.25 -5.50
C GLY A 12 -16.46 -9.36 -5.83
N ALA A 13 -17.69 -9.00 -6.17
CA ALA A 13 -18.77 -9.95 -6.41
C ALA A 13 -18.56 -10.83 -7.67
N GLU A 14 -17.79 -10.34 -8.63
CA GLU A 14 -17.53 -11.02 -9.91
C GLU A 14 -16.11 -11.58 -9.95
N PRO A 15 -15.87 -12.76 -10.57
CA PRO A 15 -14.54 -13.40 -10.63
C PRO A 15 -13.42 -12.56 -11.25
N THR A 16 -13.77 -11.54 -12.04
CA THR A 16 -12.83 -10.61 -12.70
C THR A 16 -12.78 -9.23 -12.05
N SER A 17 -13.41 -9.07 -10.88
CA SER A 17 -13.51 -7.79 -10.20
C SER A 17 -12.16 -7.34 -9.65
N LEU A 18 -11.83 -6.07 -9.89
CA LEU A 18 -10.68 -5.37 -9.32
C LEU A 18 -11.17 -4.27 -8.39
N VAL A 19 -11.10 -4.50 -7.09
CA VAL A 19 -11.59 -3.55 -6.09
C VAL A 19 -10.49 -2.54 -5.77
N PRO A 20 -10.72 -1.23 -5.99
CA PRO A 20 -9.74 -0.21 -5.63
C PRO A 20 -9.65 -0.08 -4.11
N VAL A 21 -8.42 -0.07 -3.58
CA VAL A 21 -8.13 0.05 -2.16
C VAL A 21 -7.16 1.21 -1.94
N THR A 22 -7.58 2.15 -1.09
CA THR A 22 -6.72 3.24 -0.65
C THR A 22 -5.91 2.80 0.56
N GLY A 23 -4.59 2.94 0.46
CA GLY A 23 -3.66 2.66 1.54
C GLY A 23 -3.29 3.91 2.32
N THR A 24 -2.63 3.71 3.45
CA THR A 24 -2.04 4.77 4.28
C THR A 24 -0.56 4.50 4.43
N CYS A 25 0.27 5.53 4.37
CA CYS A 25 1.69 5.41 4.66
C CYS A 25 1.92 4.88 6.08
N VAL A 26 2.89 3.98 6.23
CA VAL A 26 3.27 3.45 7.54
C VAL A 26 3.84 4.56 8.42
N PRO A 27 3.90 4.39 9.76
CA PRO A 27 4.53 5.38 10.62
C PRO A 27 5.93 5.79 10.14
N HIS A 28 6.27 7.06 10.33
CA HIS A 28 7.56 7.66 9.90
C HIS A 28 7.79 7.59 8.39
N SER A 29 6.72 7.74 7.61
CA SER A 29 6.79 7.80 6.16
C SER A 29 5.73 8.72 5.57
N ARG A 30 5.97 9.17 4.35
CA ARG A 30 5.12 10.12 3.61
C ARG A 30 4.89 9.68 2.18
N SER A 31 3.78 10.13 1.58
CA SER A 31 3.47 9.82 0.18
C SER A 31 4.50 10.44 -0.77
N GLN A 32 4.98 9.65 -1.73
CA GLN A 32 5.94 10.12 -2.74
C GLN A 32 5.35 11.19 -3.67
N SER A 33 4.09 11.03 -4.07
CA SER A 33 3.40 11.88 -5.05
C SER A 33 2.46 12.91 -4.43
N GLY A 34 2.45 13.05 -3.11
CA GLY A 34 1.47 13.89 -2.39
C GLY A 34 0.05 13.31 -2.35
N THR A 35 -0.19 12.17 -3.00
CA THR A 35 -1.47 11.44 -3.00
C THR A 35 -1.36 10.14 -2.22
N ALA A 36 -2.45 9.71 -1.59
CA ALA A 36 -2.50 8.43 -0.90
C ALA A 36 -2.15 7.27 -1.85
N PRO A 37 -1.36 6.28 -1.39
CA PRO A 37 -1.02 5.11 -2.19
C PRO A 37 -2.28 4.25 -2.44
N ARG A 38 -2.40 3.65 -3.63
CA ARG A 38 -3.57 2.83 -3.98
C ARG A 38 -3.15 1.49 -4.59
N MET A 39 -3.98 0.48 -4.39
CA MET A 39 -3.88 -0.84 -5.01
C MET A 39 -5.24 -1.28 -5.56
N HIS A 40 -5.24 -2.33 -6.37
CA HIS A 40 -6.44 -3.10 -6.67
C HIS A 40 -6.30 -4.52 -6.12
N CYS A 41 -7.33 -4.99 -5.42
CA CYS A 41 -7.45 -6.36 -4.92
C CYS A 41 -8.35 -7.16 -5.86
N ASN A 42 -7.92 -8.37 -6.27
CA ASN A 42 -8.75 -9.29 -7.02
C ASN A 42 -9.53 -10.24 -6.07
N THR A 43 -10.34 -11.13 -6.64
CA THR A 43 -11.14 -12.10 -5.86
C THR A 43 -10.32 -13.20 -5.17
N GLU A 44 -9.06 -13.38 -5.58
CA GLU A 44 -8.11 -14.34 -4.99
C GLU A 44 -7.31 -13.71 -3.84
N GLY A 45 -7.54 -12.44 -3.53
CA GLY A 45 -6.81 -11.70 -2.49
C GLY A 45 -5.44 -11.19 -2.93
N GLU A 46 -5.15 -11.23 -4.23
CA GLU A 46 -3.91 -10.73 -4.80
C GLU A 46 -3.98 -9.22 -5.07
N TRP A 47 -2.85 -8.56 -4.82
CA TRP A 47 -2.67 -7.13 -5.01
C TRP A 47 -1.95 -6.86 -6.34
N LEU A 48 -2.67 -6.32 -7.33
CA LEU A 48 -2.19 -6.32 -8.72
C LEU A 48 -1.61 -4.98 -9.21
N VAL A 49 -2.31 -3.86 -9.03
CA VAL A 49 -1.94 -2.57 -9.67
C VAL A 49 -1.51 -1.53 -8.63
N PRO A 50 -0.19 -1.33 -8.40
CA PRO A 50 0.30 -0.27 -7.52
C PRO A 50 0.22 1.10 -8.19
N VAL A 51 -0.37 2.06 -7.47
CA VAL A 51 -0.41 3.47 -7.84
C VAL A 51 0.17 4.29 -6.70
N GLY A 52 1.36 4.86 -6.93
CA GLY A 52 2.10 5.60 -5.91
C GLY A 52 2.73 4.69 -4.85
N GLY A 53 3.19 5.31 -3.76
CA GLY A 53 3.88 4.64 -2.67
C GLY A 53 4.31 5.63 -1.61
N CYS A 54 4.96 5.12 -0.56
CA CYS A 54 5.50 5.95 0.51
C CYS A 54 7.02 5.87 0.56
N THR A 55 7.65 6.84 1.19
CA THR A 55 9.09 6.91 1.49
C THR A 55 9.26 7.24 2.95
N CYS A 56 10.23 6.60 3.61
CA CYS A 56 10.56 6.92 4.99
C CYS A 56 10.97 8.39 5.12
N ASP A 57 10.60 8.99 6.24
CA ASP A 57 11.04 10.33 6.59
C ASP A 57 12.54 10.35 6.89
N ALA A 58 13.16 11.54 6.86
CA ALA A 58 14.56 11.69 7.21
C ALA A 58 14.83 11.14 8.63
N GLY A 59 15.89 10.33 8.76
CA GLY A 59 16.24 9.65 10.01
C GLY A 59 15.61 8.26 10.18
N TYR A 60 14.85 7.78 9.20
CA TYR A 60 14.28 6.43 9.19
C TYR A 60 14.63 5.68 7.91
N GLU A 61 14.78 4.36 8.02
CA GLU A 61 15.09 3.46 6.92
C GLU A 61 14.03 2.37 6.77
N PRO A 62 13.75 1.90 5.55
CA PRO A 62 12.87 0.76 5.33
C PRO A 62 13.42 -0.50 5.98
N ASN A 63 12.56 -1.26 6.67
CA ASN A 63 12.90 -2.62 7.06
C ASN A 63 13.04 -3.53 5.82
N HIS A 64 13.60 -4.73 6.02
CA HIS A 64 13.95 -5.64 4.92
C HIS A 64 12.79 -5.96 3.95
N ASN A 65 11.55 -6.00 4.42
CA ASN A 65 10.38 -6.32 3.59
C ASN A 65 9.58 -5.09 3.12
N GLY A 66 10.04 -3.86 3.41
CA GLY A 66 9.36 -2.61 3.05
C GLY A 66 7.96 -2.48 3.64
N SER A 67 7.77 -2.99 4.86
CA SER A 67 6.52 -2.89 5.63
C SER A 67 6.56 -1.88 6.78
N ALA A 68 7.74 -1.35 7.13
CA ALA A 68 7.92 -0.39 8.20
C ALA A 68 9.13 0.50 7.93
N CYS A 69 9.13 1.70 8.54
CA CYS A 69 10.28 2.60 8.63
C CYS A 69 10.80 2.56 10.07
N LEU A 70 12.09 2.26 10.23
CA LEU A 70 12.78 2.09 11.50
C LEU A 70 13.95 3.07 11.59
N GLY A 71 14.18 3.67 12.75
CA GLY A 71 15.30 4.60 13.01
C GLY A 71 16.19 4.11 14.14
#